data_AF-A0A2M8L2W7-F1
#
_entry.id   AF-A0A2M8L2W7-F1
#
_cell.length_a   1.000
_cell.length_b   1.000
_cell.length_c   1.000
_cell.angle_alpha   90.00
_cell.angle_beta   90.00
_cell.angle_gamma   90.00
#
_symmetry.space_group_name_H-M   'P 1'
#
loop_
_entity.id
_entity.type
_entity.pdbx_description
1 polymer ?
#
loop_
_entity_poly.entity_id
_entity_poly.type
_entity_poly.pdbx_seq_one_letter_code
_entity_poly.pdbx_strand_id
1 'polypeptide(L)'
;MTIVWFYSIASVAIISLISFVGVLTLALGKEKTEKALLVLVSFACGGLLGDTFIHLLPEVAKNQGFGLGAGLVVLTGVLLFFVLEKFIAWRHCHVPTSSQHPHPVVFMNLIGDGLHNFLDGAIVAGSFLV
;
A
#
# COMPACT_ATOMS: atom_id res chain seq x y z
N MET A 1 -3.28 12.63 -27.13
CA MET A 1 -2.34 12.45 -26.00
C MET A 1 -2.40 13.57 -24.99
N THR A 2 -2.41 14.85 -25.38
CA THR A 2 -2.48 15.99 -24.44
C THR A 2 -3.69 15.96 -23.50
N ILE A 3 -4.85 15.52 -24.02
CA ILE A 3 -6.09 15.36 -23.25
C ILE A 3 -5.96 14.24 -22.19
N VAL A 4 -5.29 13.13 -22.53
CA VAL A 4 -5.02 12.01 -21.62
C VAL A 4 -4.11 12.44 -20.46
N TRP A 5 -3.04 13.19 -20.76
CA TRP A 5 -2.17 13.77 -19.75
C TRP A 5 -2.91 14.74 -18.84
N PHE A 6 -3.75 15.59 -19.40
CA PHE A 6 -4.53 16.55 -18.62
C PHE A 6 -5.49 15.85 -17.65
N TYR A 7 -6.30 14.90 -18.14
CA TYR A 7 -7.26 14.20 -17.29
C TYR A 7 -6.60 13.30 -16.24
N SER A 8 -5.55 12.57 -16.59
CA SER A 8 -4.83 11.73 -15.62
C SER A 8 -4.22 12.55 -14.48
N ILE A 9 -3.53 13.66 -14.80
CA ILE A 9 -2.95 14.54 -13.79
C ILE A 9 -4.03 15.20 -12.94
N ALA A 10 -5.11 15.69 -13.56
CA ALA A 10 -6.23 16.28 -12.83
C ALA A 10 -6.88 15.26 -11.87
N SER A 11 -7.11 14.03 -12.31
CA SER A 11 -7.65 12.96 -11.48
C SER A 11 -6.74 12.61 -10.31
N VAL A 12 -5.43 12.42 -10.55
CA VAL A 12 -4.46 12.14 -9.47
C VAL A 12 -4.40 13.28 -8.46
N ALA A 13 -4.45 14.55 -8.92
CA ALA A 13 -4.48 15.71 -8.05
C ALA A 13 -5.75 15.76 -7.18
N ILE A 14 -6.92 15.47 -7.77
CA ILE A 14 -8.20 15.41 -7.04
C ILE A 14 -8.17 14.28 -5.99
N ILE A 15 -7.72 13.08 -6.37
CA ILE A 15 -7.59 11.93 -5.45
C ILE A 15 -6.65 12.30 -4.29
N SER A 16 -5.52 12.92 -4.60
CA SER A 16 -4.56 13.38 -3.57
C SER A 16 -5.18 14.41 -2.63
N LEU A 17 -6.00 15.35 -3.12
CA LEU A 17 -6.72 16.31 -2.28
C LEU A 17 -7.76 15.63 -1.38
N ILE A 18 -8.45 14.60 -1.86
CA ILE A 18 -9.44 13.85 -1.06
C ILE A 18 -8.76 13.16 0.14
N SER A 19 -7.49 12.74 0.02
CA SER A 19 -6.76 12.11 1.13
C SER A 19 -6.67 13.01 2.38
N PHE A 20 -6.73 14.35 2.23
CA PHE A 20 -6.74 15.29 3.35
C PHE A 20 -7.98 15.17 4.24
N VAL A 21 -9.07 14.57 3.76
CA VAL A 21 -10.24 14.25 4.59
C VAL A 21 -9.84 13.38 5.80
N GLY A 22 -8.79 12.55 5.65
CA GLY A 22 -8.23 11.76 6.74
C GLY A 22 -7.78 12.60 7.94
N VAL A 23 -7.37 13.86 7.75
CA VAL A 23 -6.97 14.77 8.84
C VAL A 23 -8.14 15.02 9.80
N LEU A 24 -9.39 15.01 9.32
CA LEU A 24 -10.57 15.18 10.17
C LEU A 24 -10.71 14.06 11.20
N THR A 25 -10.12 12.88 10.96
CA THR A 25 -10.12 11.78 11.93
C THR A 25 -9.33 12.10 13.20
N LEU A 26 -8.40 13.07 13.16
CA LEU A 26 -7.68 13.53 14.35
C LEU A 26 -8.62 14.23 15.35
N ALA A 27 -9.71 14.83 14.87
CA ALA A 27 -10.71 15.47 15.73
C ALA A 27 -11.57 14.47 16.51
N LEU A 28 -11.57 13.18 16.15
CA LEU A 28 -12.34 12.13 16.83
C LEU A 28 -11.72 11.70 18.18
N GLY A 29 -10.48 12.11 18.45
CA GLY A 29 -9.73 11.75 19.65
C GLY A 29 -9.00 10.41 19.50
N LYS A 30 -7.83 10.33 20.15
CA LYS A 30 -6.85 9.24 20.00
C LYS A 30 -7.46 7.84 20.09
N GLU A 31 -8.26 7.57 21.13
CA GLU A 31 -8.81 6.22 21.38
C GLU A 31 -9.74 5.75 20.26
N LYS A 32 -10.58 6.64 19.72
CA LYS A 32 -11.50 6.30 18.62
C LYS A 32 -10.74 6.10 17.33
N THR A 33 -9.76 6.95 17.05
CA THR A 33 -8.90 6.84 15.86
C THR A 33 -8.12 5.52 15.88
N GLU A 34 -7.54 5.12 17.01
CA GLU A 34 -6.80 3.86 17.14
C GLU A 34 -7.70 2.63 16.91
N LYS A 35 -8.91 2.61 17.50
CA LYS A 35 -9.88 1.53 17.28
C LYS A 35 -10.32 1.44 15.81
N ALA A 36 -10.62 2.57 15.19
CA ALA A 36 -11.00 2.62 13.78
C ALA A 36 -9.83 2.16 12.88
N LEU A 37 -8.62 2.62 13.15
CA LEU A 37 -7.41 2.23 12.42
C LEU A 37 -7.22 0.71 12.44
N LEU A 38 -7.33 0.07 13.61
CA LEU A 38 -7.17 -1.39 13.74
C LEU A 38 -8.20 -2.15 12.87
N VAL A 39 -9.45 -1.71 12.85
CA VAL A 39 -10.50 -2.33 12.04
C VAL A 39 -10.23 -2.12 10.55
N LEU A 40 -9.88 -0.91 10.13
CA LEU A 40 -9.60 -0.57 8.73
C LEU A 40 -8.37 -1.31 8.21
N VAL A 41 -7.29 -1.39 8.99
CA VAL A 41 -6.08 -2.14 8.63
C VAL A 41 -6.37 -3.63 8.52
N SER A 42 -7.16 -4.19 9.44
CA SER A 42 -7.58 -5.60 9.37
C SER A 42 -8.42 -5.88 8.12
N PHE A 43 -9.35 -4.98 7.79
CA PHE A 43 -10.16 -5.06 6.57
C PHE A 43 -9.30 -4.97 5.31
N ALA A 44 -8.37 -4.01 5.24
CA ALA A 44 -7.47 -3.84 4.11
C ALA A 44 -6.56 -5.06 3.91
N CYS A 45 -5.98 -5.59 4.99
CA CYS A 45 -5.17 -6.81 4.94
C CYS A 45 -5.99 -8.00 4.43
N GLY A 46 -7.20 -8.21 4.96
CA GLY A 46 -8.10 -9.27 4.49
C GLY A 46 -8.50 -9.11 3.02
N GLY A 47 -8.78 -7.88 2.58
CA GLY A 47 -9.11 -7.56 1.19
C GLY A 47 -7.96 -7.84 0.22
N LEU A 48 -6.74 -7.42 0.55
CA LEU A 48 -5.55 -7.67 -0.28
C LEU A 48 -5.19 -9.16 -0.35
N LEU A 49 -5.32 -9.89 0.75
CA LEU A 49 -5.16 -11.35 0.76
C LEU A 49 -6.23 -12.02 -0.10
N GLY A 50 -7.49 -11.58 0.02
CA GLY A 50 -8.59 -12.05 -0.81
C GLY A 50 -8.33 -11.80 -2.31
N ASP A 51 -7.96 -10.58 -2.68
CA ASP A 51 -7.64 -10.24 -4.07
C ASP A 51 -6.46 -11.08 -4.59
N THR A 52 -5.41 -11.26 -3.79
CA THR A 52 -4.26 -12.08 -4.21
C THR A 52 -4.64 -13.55 -4.39
N PHE A 53 -5.23 -14.19 -3.39
CA PHE A 53 -5.41 -15.66 -3.36
C PHE A 53 -6.69 -16.15 -4.03
N ILE A 54 -7.77 -15.37 -3.99
CA ILE A 54 -9.08 -15.77 -4.51
C ILE A 54 -9.30 -15.23 -5.92
N HIS A 55 -8.65 -14.12 -6.29
CA HIS A 55 -8.87 -13.46 -7.56
C HIS A 55 -7.65 -13.55 -8.50
N LEU A 56 -6.53 -12.91 -8.17
CA LEU A 56 -5.36 -12.81 -9.06
C LEU A 56 -4.66 -14.14 -9.33
N LEU A 57 -4.32 -14.91 -8.29
CA LEU A 57 -3.61 -16.19 -8.48
C LEU A 57 -4.43 -17.21 -9.28
N PRO A 58 -5.74 -17.42 -8.99
CA PRO A 58 -6.58 -18.29 -9.80
C PRO A 58 -6.72 -17.82 -11.25
N GLU A 59 -6.81 -16.51 -11.49
CA GLU A 59 -6.91 -15.95 -12.84
C GLU A 59 -5.64 -16.19 -13.66
N VAL A 60 -4.46 -16.01 -13.06
CA VAL A 60 -3.18 -16.35 -13.68
C VAL A 60 -3.12 -17.86 -13.99
N ALA A 61 -3.50 -18.69 -13.03
CA ALA A 61 -3.51 -20.14 -13.19
C ALA A 61 -4.45 -20.59 -14.33
N LYS A 62 -5.60 -19.92 -14.49
CA LYS A 62 -6.58 -20.20 -15.53
C LYS A 62 -6.11 -19.76 -16.93
N ASN A 63 -5.55 -18.56 -17.06
CA ASN A 63 -5.22 -17.98 -18.36
C ASN A 63 -3.87 -18.42 -18.92
N GLN A 64 -2.88 -18.64 -18.06
CA GLN A 64 -1.49 -18.92 -18.47
C GLN A 64 -0.94 -20.23 -17.89
N GLY A 65 -1.68 -20.87 -16.97
CA GLY A 65 -1.17 -21.98 -16.17
C GLY A 65 -0.26 -21.49 -15.04
N PHE A 66 -0.33 -22.15 -13.88
CA PHE A 66 0.58 -21.84 -12.77
C PHE A 66 1.92 -22.57 -12.94
N GLY A 67 2.73 -22.10 -13.88
CA GLY A 67 4.07 -22.65 -14.17
C GLY A 67 5.19 -22.04 -13.34
N LEU A 68 6.43 -22.48 -13.60
CA LEU A 68 7.64 -22.00 -12.92
C LEU A 68 7.76 -20.47 -12.96
N GLY A 69 7.46 -19.84 -14.11
CA GLY A 69 7.52 -18.38 -14.26
C GLY A 69 6.61 -17.63 -13.28
N ALA A 70 5.33 -18.02 -13.21
CA ALA A 70 4.37 -17.40 -12.29
C ALA A 70 4.81 -17.57 -10.82
N GLY A 71 5.26 -18.77 -10.44
CA GLY A 71 5.80 -19.03 -9.11
C GLY A 71 7.02 -18.18 -8.77
N LEU A 72 7.94 -17.99 -9.73
CA LEU A 72 9.12 -17.15 -9.55
C LEU A 72 8.77 -15.67 -9.40
N VAL A 73 7.77 -15.15 -10.14
CA VAL A 73 7.31 -13.76 -9.98
C VAL A 73 6.72 -13.54 -8.59
N VAL A 74 5.85 -14.45 -8.13
CA VAL A 74 5.26 -14.37 -6.77
C VAL A 74 6.37 -14.43 -5.71
N LEU A 75 7.28 -15.39 -5.82
CA LEU A 75 8.41 -15.52 -4.90
C LEU A 75 9.29 -14.27 -4.90
N THR A 76 9.57 -13.70 -6.07
CA THR A 76 10.36 -12.46 -6.20
C THR A 76 9.66 -11.31 -5.49
N GLY A 77 8.34 -11.18 -5.64
CA GLY A 77 7.55 -10.19 -4.90
C GLY A 77 7.68 -10.35 -3.38
N VAL A 78 7.50 -11.57 -2.88
CA VAL A 78 7.64 -11.88 -1.44
C VAL A 78 9.05 -11.57 -0.93
N LEU A 79 10.09 -11.99 -1.65
CA LEU A 79 11.48 -11.75 -1.28
C LEU A 79 11.83 -10.25 -1.33
N LEU A 80 11.32 -9.52 -2.32
CA LEU A 80 11.51 -8.08 -2.42
C LEU A 80 10.92 -7.36 -1.20
N PHE A 81 9.68 -7.67 -0.82
CA PHE A 81 9.05 -7.09 0.37
C PHE A 81 9.75 -7.51 1.67
N PHE A 82 10.21 -8.77 1.76
CA PHE A 82 11.02 -9.23 2.90
C PHE A 82 12.33 -8.45 3.05
N VAL A 83 13.04 -8.22 1.95
CA VAL A 83 14.28 -7.43 1.94
C VAL A 83 14.00 -5.96 2.28
N LEU A 84 12.95 -5.38 1.69
CA LEU A 84 12.51 -4.02 1.97
C LEU A 84 12.16 -3.84 3.46
N GLU A 85 11.48 -4.82 4.07
CA GLU A 85 11.24 -4.84 5.51
C GLU A 85 12.54 -4.81 6.31
N LYS A 86 13.56 -5.60 5.94
CA LYS A 86 14.86 -5.58 6.68
C LYS A 86 15.62 -4.28 6.55
N PHE A 87 15.52 -3.59 5.41
CA PHE A 87 16.11 -2.27 5.24
C PHE A 87 15.37 -1.19 6.05
N ILE A 88 14.04 -1.21 6.04
CA ILE A 88 13.23 -0.17 6.69
C ILE A 88 13.11 -0.41 8.21
N ALA A 89 12.98 -1.67 8.63
CA ALA A 89 12.84 -2.09 10.02
C ALA A 89 14.17 -2.52 10.67
N TRP A 90 15.32 -2.07 10.13
CA TRP A 90 16.68 -2.48 10.55
C TRP A 90 16.93 -2.39 12.07
N ARG A 91 16.19 -1.54 12.80
CA ARG A 91 16.25 -1.45 14.27
C ARG A 91 14.91 -1.72 14.96
N HIS A 92 14.17 -2.76 14.55
CA HIS A 92 12.97 -3.15 15.28
C HIS A 92 13.35 -3.69 16.67
N CYS A 93 13.18 -2.85 17.69
CA CYS A 93 13.34 -3.23 19.10
C CYS A 93 11.97 -3.39 19.75
N HIS A 94 11.79 -4.37 20.63
CA HIS A 94 10.55 -4.51 21.42
C HIS A 94 10.45 -3.54 22.61
N VAL A 95 11.41 -2.61 22.75
CA VAL A 95 11.40 -1.59 23.81
C VAL A 95 10.41 -0.49 23.42
N PRO A 96 9.47 -0.07 24.28
CA PRO A 96 8.58 1.06 23.99
C PRO A 96 9.35 2.31 23.58
N THR A 97 8.81 3.08 22.63
CA THR A 97 9.43 4.31 22.13
C THR A 97 9.74 5.25 23.30
N SER A 98 11.01 5.60 23.46
CA SER A 98 11.47 6.51 24.51
C SER A 98 12.41 7.56 23.92
N SER A 99 12.72 8.61 24.68
CA SER A 99 13.68 9.65 24.28
C SER A 99 15.08 9.11 23.96
N GLN A 100 15.42 7.92 24.49
CA GLN A 100 16.69 7.23 24.27
C GLN A 100 16.61 6.16 23.17
N HIS A 101 15.38 5.76 22.79
CA HIS A 101 15.10 4.75 21.78
C HIS A 101 13.92 5.16 20.88
N PRO A 102 14.16 6.07 19.91
CA PRO A 102 13.15 6.43 18.91
C PRO A 102 12.97 5.31 17.88
N HIS A 103 11.73 4.90 17.64
CA HIS A 103 11.37 3.97 16.57
C HIS A 103 11.09 4.73 15.28
N PRO A 104 11.63 4.31 14.13
CA PRO A 104 11.41 4.97 12.85
C PRO A 104 10.04 4.66 12.22
N VAL A 105 8.98 4.51 13.04
CA VAL A 105 7.63 4.13 12.58
C VAL A 105 7.08 5.13 11.55
N VAL A 106 7.38 6.42 11.74
CA VAL A 106 6.93 7.49 10.83
C VAL A 106 7.55 7.34 9.45
N PHE A 107 8.86 7.03 9.37
CA PHE A 107 9.54 6.86 8.08
C PHE A 107 9.07 5.61 7.35
N MET A 108 8.83 4.52 8.08
CA MET A 108 8.28 3.30 7.51
C MET A 108 6.90 3.55 6.90
N ASN A 109 6.04 4.27 7.62
CA ASN A 109 4.72 4.65 7.11
C ASN A 109 4.82 5.58 5.89
N LEU A 110 5.70 6.59 5.93
CA LEU A 110 5.85 7.55 4.83
C LEU A 110 6.38 6.91 3.54
N ILE A 111 7.37 6.00 3.64
CA ILE A 111 7.90 5.29 2.47
C ILE A 111 6.85 4.31 1.92
N GLY A 112 6.17 3.57 2.80
CA GLY A 112 5.09 2.65 2.41
C GLY A 112 3.94 3.37 1.71
N ASP A 113 3.42 4.44 2.32
CA ASP A 113 2.36 5.27 1.76
C ASP A 113 2.82 5.93 0.44
N GLY A 114 4.07 6.39 0.36
CA GLY A 114 4.64 6.97 -0.85
C GLY A 114 4.68 5.98 -2.02
N LEU A 115 5.12 4.75 -1.79
CA LEU A 115 5.13 3.70 -2.80
C LEU A 115 3.71 3.27 -3.21
N HIS A 116 2.81 3.14 -2.25
CA HIS A 116 1.41 2.78 -2.51
C HIS A 116 0.71 3.85 -3.37
N ASN A 117 0.82 5.12 -2.96
CA ASN A 117 0.23 6.24 -3.69
C ASN A 117 0.83 6.42 -5.09
N PHE A 118 2.12 6.10 -5.26
CA PHE A 118 2.75 6.09 -6.58
C PHE A 118 2.16 5.03 -7.50
N LEU A 119 2.00 3.79 -7.00
CA LEU A 119 1.40 2.70 -7.76
C LEU A 119 -0.06 2.99 -8.11
N ASP A 120 -0.84 3.51 -7.17
CA ASP A 120 -2.22 3.93 -7.42
C ASP A 120 -2.31 5.00 -8.51
N GLY A 121 -1.45 6.01 -8.44
CA GLY A 121 -1.36 7.04 -9.47
C GLY A 121 -0.98 6.49 -10.85
N ALA A 122 -0.06 5.52 -10.89
CA ALA A 122 0.32 4.84 -12.14
C ALA A 122 -0.83 4.01 -12.72
N ILE A 123 -1.61 3.32 -11.89
CA ILE A 123 -2.79 2.55 -12.31
C ILE A 123 -3.87 3.49 -12.85
N VAL A 124 -4.18 4.59 -12.15
CA VAL A 124 -5.11 5.62 -12.62
C VAL A 124 -4.66 6.17 -13.97
N ALA A 125 -3.39 6.53 -14.13
CA ALA A 125 -2.86 7.03 -15.40
C ALA A 125 -2.97 5.97 -16.52
N GLY A 126 -2.66 4.72 -16.22
CA GLY A 126 -2.80 3.60 -17.16
C GLY A 126 -4.23 3.38 -17.62
N SER A 127 -5.22 3.61 -16.76
CA SER A 127 -6.65 3.47 -17.12
C SER A 127 -7.10 4.43 -18.24
N PHE A 128 -6.45 5.59 -18.40
CA PHE A 128 -6.77 6.55 -19.48
C PHE A 128 -6.12 6.21 -20.83
N LEU A 129 -5.28 5.16 -20.87
CA LEU A 129 -4.67 4.66 -22.10
C LEU A 129 -5.50 3.58 -22.81
N VAL A 130 -6.55 3.08 -22.14
CA VAL A 130 -7.42 2.00 -22.63
C VAL A 130 -8.75 2.56 -23.13
#